data_AF-A0A6M2DNM1-F1
#
_entry.id   AF-A0A6M2DNM1-F1
#
_cell.length_a   1.000
_cell.length_b   1.000
_cell.length_c   1.000
_cell.angle_alpha   90.00
_cell.angle_beta   90.00
_cell.angle_gamma   90.00
#
_symmetry.space_group_name_H-M   'P 1'
#
loop_
_entity.id
_entity.type
_entity.pdbx_description
1 polymer ?
#
loop_
_entity_poly.entity_id
_entity_poly.type
_entity_poly.pdbx_seq_one_letter_code
_entity_poly.pdbx_strand_id
1 'polypeptide(L)'
;FICIKFMSSVRTAIQLDEKVNEDLQNLVYKPRKHPGVMKHKNVPLPTQIIKAMEASTEDFPVKKLVADGEALCRYLAGRHPPSTQLERDEKYEQIKLKLLNKYKYKFNEDMPEEERLKLDKYLHNEIIMKCKKQMYGWKPLNYDELGALTYMFGRSAQEYAVLVRIFGEINDRMPEFSPKSFLDFGSGVGTGTWAATHFWKPSIYEYFCVDSSSAMNDLADIILRGGRGNKTSSIKAISFRQFLPASNDLKYDLVLCAYTLFEMPTPEMRLEKLLKLWNKTGQFLVIVEMGTNAGFRLISEARDFLLRYDAEIFAPCPHSKACPRFMVDDTPCNFTVKYSTIPLGSISQFKSELFSYIVLKKKTNLQETAEDSSSLNKRQLIRKLGRFSRKREIELRSHVGSNSNSDDDDDYVATENENVEFDEEKLKEINSVSCKWPRIVRPTLVRSKHTVCRMCTAEGQLKEVVATASKHGKTAYYCVRSSNWGDLLPVNLSEVKKEERFKNSKKE
;
A
#
# COMPACT_ATOMS: atom_id res chain seq x y z
N PHE A 1 -18.85 36.51 27.15
CA PHE A 1 -18.54 35.17 27.68
C PHE A 1 -17.69 34.42 26.67
N ILE A 2 -16.37 34.38 26.89
CA ILE A 2 -15.43 33.65 26.04
C ILE A 2 -15.51 32.18 26.44
N CYS A 3 -15.98 31.33 25.53
CA CYS A 3 -16.06 29.89 25.72
C CYS A 3 -14.65 29.30 25.64
N ILE A 4 -13.96 29.22 26.78
CA ILE A 4 -12.70 28.46 26.92
C ILE A 4 -13.06 26.99 26.78
N LYS A 5 -12.89 26.41 25.59
CA LYS A 5 -12.91 24.96 25.41
C LYS A 5 -11.79 24.36 26.27
N PHE A 6 -12.15 23.64 27.33
CA PHE A 6 -11.24 22.81 28.10
C PHE A 6 -10.60 21.78 27.15
N MET A 7 -9.37 22.05 26.70
CA MET A 7 -8.52 21.03 26.08
C MET A 7 -8.17 20.02 27.17
N SER A 8 -8.44 18.73 26.95
CA SER A 8 -8.19 17.67 27.93
C SER A 8 -6.74 17.71 28.44
N SER A 9 -6.56 17.56 29.76
CA SER A 9 -5.29 17.69 30.46
C SER A 9 -4.36 16.48 30.32
N VAL A 10 -4.69 15.52 29.45
CA VAL A 10 -4.00 14.23 29.35
C VAL A 10 -2.87 14.30 28.30
N ARG A 11 -1.72 13.73 28.62
CA ARG A 11 -0.56 13.61 27.72
C ARG A 11 -0.18 12.15 27.53
N THR A 12 0.15 11.78 26.30
CA THR A 12 0.71 10.46 26.00
C THR A 12 2.16 10.38 26.49
N ALA A 13 2.45 9.48 27.42
CA ALA A 13 3.78 9.13 27.85
C ALA A 13 4.28 7.87 27.11
N ILE A 14 5.60 7.77 27.02
CA ILE A 14 6.31 6.66 26.38
C ILE A 14 7.06 5.88 27.46
N GLN A 15 6.87 4.56 27.46
CA GLN A 15 7.69 3.61 28.21
C GLN A 15 8.32 2.62 27.23
N LEU A 16 9.61 2.31 27.38
CA LEU A 16 10.23 1.29 26.54
C LEU A 16 9.62 -0.07 26.80
N ASP A 17 9.55 -0.88 25.75
CA ASP A 17 9.32 -2.32 25.85
C ASP A 17 10.33 -2.94 26.83
N GLU A 18 9.85 -3.82 27.71
CA GLU A 18 10.63 -4.33 28.84
C GLU A 18 11.87 -5.09 28.38
N LYS A 19 11.71 -5.98 27.40
CA LYS A 19 12.81 -6.76 26.82
C LYS A 19 13.83 -5.85 26.14
N VAL A 20 13.36 -4.87 25.38
CA VAL A 20 14.25 -3.90 24.72
C VAL A 20 14.99 -3.04 25.75
N ASN A 21 14.34 -2.67 26.84
CA ASN A 21 14.98 -1.92 27.91
C ASN A 21 16.06 -2.76 28.61
N GLU A 22 15.80 -4.03 28.90
CA GLU A 22 16.77 -4.97 29.46
C GLU A 22 17.98 -5.16 28.52
N ASP A 23 17.75 -5.44 27.24
CA ASP A 23 18.80 -5.57 26.23
C ASP A 23 19.70 -4.32 26.14
N LEU A 24 19.10 -3.12 26.26
CA LEU A 24 19.82 -1.85 26.25
C LEU A 24 20.66 -1.65 27.52
N GLN A 25 20.16 -2.09 28.68
CA GLN A 25 20.91 -2.08 29.94
C GLN A 25 22.08 -3.06 29.91
N ASN A 26 21.87 -4.24 29.30
CA ASN A 26 22.88 -5.27 29.09
C ASN A 26 23.81 -4.98 27.90
N LEU A 27 23.68 -3.81 27.26
CA LEU A 27 24.52 -3.36 26.15
C LEU A 27 24.53 -4.29 24.92
N VAL A 28 23.47 -5.10 24.73
CA VAL A 28 23.30 -5.96 23.54
C VAL A 28 23.34 -5.11 22.26
N TYR A 29 22.73 -3.92 22.32
CA TYR A 29 22.82 -2.90 21.28
C TYR A 29 22.73 -1.50 21.86
N LYS A 30 23.09 -0.49 21.05
CA LYS A 30 22.95 0.93 21.43
C LYS A 30 21.51 1.40 21.18
N PRO A 31 20.99 2.42 21.91
CA PRO A 31 19.65 2.97 21.68
C PRO A 31 19.36 3.31 20.21
N ARG A 32 20.37 3.83 19.49
CA ARG A 32 20.29 4.16 18.05
C ARG A 32 20.19 2.97 17.09
N LYS A 33 20.34 1.75 17.61
CA LYS A 33 20.29 0.47 16.88
C LYS A 33 19.23 -0.45 17.51
N HIS A 34 18.21 0.12 18.17
CA HIS A 34 17.11 -0.65 18.72
C HIS A 34 16.43 -1.51 17.62
N PRO A 35 15.81 -2.65 17.97
CA PRO A 35 15.32 -3.64 17.01
C PRO A 35 14.27 -3.10 16.02
N GLY A 36 13.51 -2.07 16.41
CA GLY A 36 12.53 -1.44 15.53
C GLY A 36 13.09 -0.50 14.44
N VAL A 37 14.40 -0.26 14.39
CA VAL A 37 15.00 0.57 13.31
C VAL A 37 15.06 -0.21 11.99
N MET A 38 14.55 0.38 10.92
CA MET A 38 14.74 -0.16 9.56
C MET A 38 16.20 -0.03 9.14
N LYS A 39 16.90 -1.15 8.92
CA LYS A 39 18.35 -1.13 8.61
C LYS A 39 18.65 -0.75 7.17
N HIS A 40 17.78 -1.12 6.23
CA HIS A 40 17.98 -0.99 4.79
C HIS A 40 17.43 0.34 4.24
N LYS A 41 18.17 1.43 4.44
CA LYS A 41 17.72 2.80 4.07
C LYS A 41 18.24 3.33 2.73
N ASN A 42 19.37 2.78 2.26
CA ASN A 42 20.02 3.15 1.01
C ASN A 42 20.68 1.90 0.45
N VAL A 43 20.16 1.38 -0.66
CA VAL A 43 20.65 0.14 -1.25
C VAL A 43 20.98 0.42 -2.72
N PRO A 44 22.27 0.38 -3.11
CA PRO A 44 22.64 0.54 -4.51
C PRO A 44 22.21 -0.69 -5.31
N LEU A 45 21.92 -0.48 -6.60
CA LEU A 45 21.69 -1.60 -7.52
C LEU A 45 22.93 -2.52 -7.58
N PRO A 46 22.76 -3.85 -7.68
CA PRO A 46 23.88 -4.76 -7.82
C PRO A 46 24.69 -4.47 -9.08
N THR A 47 26.02 -4.42 -8.97
CA THR A 47 26.91 -4.13 -10.11
C THR A 47 26.72 -5.09 -11.29
N GLN A 48 26.41 -6.36 -11.01
CA GLN A 48 26.13 -7.36 -12.06
C GLN A 48 24.88 -7.02 -12.86
N ILE A 49 23.82 -6.51 -12.19
CA ILE A 49 22.59 -6.07 -12.83
C ILE A 49 22.86 -4.82 -13.68
N ILE A 50 23.63 -3.84 -13.18
CA ILE A 50 23.98 -2.64 -13.95
C ILE A 50 24.72 -3.01 -15.25
N LYS A 51 25.70 -3.92 -15.18
CA LYS A 51 26.42 -4.40 -16.37
C LYS A 51 25.49 -5.13 -17.35
N ALA A 52 24.54 -5.91 -16.83
CA ALA A 52 23.56 -6.59 -17.67
C ALA A 52 22.60 -5.60 -18.35
N MET A 53 22.17 -4.54 -17.66
CA MET A 53 21.36 -3.47 -18.22
C MET A 53 22.10 -2.77 -19.37
N GLU A 54 23.37 -2.44 -19.18
CA GLU A 54 24.22 -1.84 -20.22
C GLU A 54 24.27 -2.72 -21.47
N ALA A 55 24.59 -4.01 -21.30
CA ALA A 55 24.63 -4.99 -22.39
C ALA A 55 23.25 -5.25 -23.05
N SER A 56 22.15 -4.95 -22.35
CA SER A 56 20.79 -5.10 -22.90
C SER A 56 20.36 -3.88 -23.74
N THR A 57 21.14 -2.80 -23.71
CA THR A 57 20.78 -1.50 -24.31
C THR A 57 21.66 -1.10 -25.50
N GLU A 58 22.53 -1.99 -25.98
CA GLU A 58 23.54 -1.70 -27.01
C GLU A 58 22.93 -1.16 -28.32
N ASP A 59 21.73 -1.61 -28.70
CA ASP A 59 21.06 -1.16 -29.93
C ASP A 59 20.24 0.14 -29.76
N PHE A 60 20.19 0.69 -28.54
CA PHE A 60 19.27 1.77 -28.21
C PHE A 60 20.02 3.03 -27.72
N PRO A 61 19.52 4.24 -28.07
CA PRO A 61 20.11 5.48 -27.57
C PRO A 61 19.84 5.66 -26.06
N VAL A 62 20.80 5.26 -25.22
CA VAL A 62 20.67 5.25 -23.75
C VAL A 62 20.21 6.59 -23.16
N LYS A 63 20.72 7.72 -23.66
CA LYS A 63 20.30 9.06 -23.19
C LYS A 63 18.81 9.31 -23.40
N LYS A 64 18.25 8.81 -24.51
CA LYS A 64 16.82 8.92 -24.81
C LYS A 64 16.01 8.01 -23.87
N LEU A 65 16.46 6.78 -23.65
CA LEU A 65 15.81 5.85 -22.70
C LEU A 65 15.75 6.43 -21.27
N VAL A 66 16.80 7.13 -20.83
CA VAL A 66 16.79 7.84 -19.54
C VAL A 66 15.70 8.92 -19.52
N ALA A 67 15.64 9.76 -20.54
CA ALA A 67 14.64 10.83 -20.63
C ALA A 67 13.20 10.29 -20.72
N ASP A 68 12.98 9.26 -21.53
CA ASP A 68 11.68 8.59 -21.68
C ASP A 68 11.27 7.89 -20.37
N GLY A 69 12.23 7.29 -19.65
CA GLY A 69 12.00 6.70 -18.33
C GLY A 69 11.59 7.72 -17.28
N GLU A 70 12.19 8.92 -17.28
CA GLU A 70 11.76 10.02 -16.41
C GLU A 70 10.35 10.55 -16.78
N ALA A 71 10.01 10.59 -18.06
CA ALA A 71 8.67 10.93 -18.52
C ALA A 71 7.63 9.87 -18.07
N LEU A 72 7.94 8.59 -18.23
CA LEU A 72 7.11 7.47 -17.76
C LEU A 72 6.91 7.54 -16.24
N CYS A 73 7.96 7.79 -15.46
CA CYS A 73 7.86 7.89 -14.01
C CYS A 73 6.90 9.02 -13.57
N ARG A 74 6.96 10.18 -14.24
CA ARG A 74 6.01 11.29 -14.00
C ARG A 74 4.57 10.91 -14.38
N TYR A 75 4.38 10.21 -15.49
CA TYR A 75 3.07 9.72 -15.90
C TYR A 75 2.47 8.75 -14.86
N LEU A 76 3.27 7.77 -14.42
CA LEU A 76 2.85 6.79 -13.42
C LEU A 76 2.49 7.45 -12.08
N ALA A 77 3.24 8.47 -11.65
CA ALA A 77 2.94 9.21 -10.43
C ALA A 77 1.58 9.92 -10.44
N GLY A 78 1.04 10.25 -11.62
CA GLY A 78 -0.29 10.83 -11.80
C GLY A 78 -1.39 9.79 -12.06
N ARG A 79 -1.10 8.50 -11.96
CA ARG A 79 -2.05 7.44 -12.30
C ARG A 79 -3.08 7.22 -11.19
N HIS A 80 -4.32 6.97 -11.61
CA HIS A 80 -5.42 6.56 -10.75
C HIS A 80 -5.97 5.22 -11.24
N PRO A 81 -6.56 4.37 -10.36
CA PRO A 81 -7.31 3.22 -10.84
C PRO A 81 -8.54 3.68 -11.66
N PRO A 82 -9.14 2.79 -12.47
CA PRO A 82 -10.42 3.04 -13.10
C PRO A 82 -11.46 3.44 -12.05
N SER A 83 -12.26 4.47 -12.34
CA SER A 83 -13.32 4.88 -11.44
C SER A 83 -14.31 3.75 -11.16
N THR A 84 -14.89 3.71 -9.97
CA THR A 84 -15.92 2.73 -9.62
C THR A 84 -17.24 3.05 -10.31
N GLN A 85 -18.20 2.11 -10.28
CA GLN A 85 -19.55 2.38 -10.78
C GLN A 85 -20.23 3.49 -9.96
N LEU A 86 -20.06 3.47 -8.63
CA LEU A 86 -20.62 4.48 -7.74
C LEU A 86 -20.06 5.88 -8.05
N GLU A 87 -18.74 6.00 -8.22
CA GLU A 87 -18.11 7.27 -8.62
C GLU A 87 -18.63 7.79 -9.97
N ARG A 88 -18.91 6.88 -10.93
CA ARG A 88 -19.51 7.26 -12.22
C ARG A 88 -20.93 7.77 -12.05
N ASP A 89 -21.75 7.07 -11.30
CA ASP A 89 -23.17 7.38 -11.10
C ASP A 89 -23.35 8.72 -10.37
N GLU A 90 -22.58 8.94 -9.32
CA GLU A 90 -22.57 10.23 -8.61
C GLU A 90 -22.07 11.38 -9.47
N LYS A 91 -21.03 11.14 -10.28
CA LYS A 91 -20.53 12.16 -11.17
C LYS A 91 -21.55 12.50 -12.25
N TYR A 92 -22.27 11.50 -12.74
CA TYR A 92 -23.39 11.64 -13.66
C TYR A 92 -24.49 12.50 -13.04
N GLU A 93 -24.97 12.15 -11.83
CA GLU A 93 -26.02 12.91 -11.14
C GLU A 93 -25.56 14.33 -10.78
N GLN A 94 -24.31 14.52 -10.34
CA GLN A 94 -23.75 15.84 -10.08
C GLN A 94 -23.77 16.73 -11.35
N ILE A 95 -23.38 16.18 -12.50
CA ILE A 95 -23.38 16.93 -13.76
C ILE A 95 -24.81 17.17 -14.25
N LYS A 96 -25.68 16.17 -14.13
CA LYS A 96 -27.11 16.26 -14.45
C LYS A 96 -27.78 17.38 -13.67
N LEU A 97 -27.64 17.43 -12.35
CA LEU A 97 -28.18 18.51 -11.51
C LEU A 97 -27.67 19.89 -11.93
N LYS A 98 -26.36 20.00 -12.24
CA LYS A 98 -25.79 21.25 -12.75
C LYS A 98 -26.37 21.68 -14.09
N LEU A 99 -26.63 20.74 -15.00
CA LEU A 99 -27.21 21.03 -16.31
C LEU A 99 -28.72 21.32 -16.23
N LEU A 100 -29.47 20.56 -15.43
CA LEU A 100 -30.88 20.83 -15.18
C LEU A 100 -31.08 22.23 -14.59
N ASN A 101 -30.26 22.62 -13.61
CA ASN A 101 -30.29 23.99 -13.09
C ASN A 101 -29.94 25.04 -14.14
N LYS A 102 -28.96 24.76 -15.02
CA LYS A 102 -28.56 25.66 -16.10
C LYS A 102 -29.66 25.82 -17.16
N TYR A 103 -30.39 24.75 -17.48
CA TYR A 103 -31.43 24.72 -18.50
C TYR A 103 -32.84 24.75 -17.92
N LYS A 104 -33.01 25.13 -16.64
CA LYS A 104 -34.30 25.12 -15.93
C LYS A 104 -35.40 25.84 -16.71
N TYR A 105 -35.06 26.93 -17.41
CA TYR A 105 -35.98 27.71 -18.24
C TYR A 105 -36.42 27.03 -19.56
N LYS A 106 -35.75 25.95 -19.98
CA LYS A 106 -36.08 25.20 -21.21
C LYS A 106 -37.08 24.08 -20.96
N PHE A 107 -37.34 23.73 -19.70
CA PHE A 107 -38.34 22.74 -19.35
C PHE A 107 -39.66 23.48 -19.07
N ASN A 108 -40.66 23.26 -19.93
CA ASN A 108 -42.03 23.70 -19.71
C ASN A 108 -42.93 22.46 -19.58
N GLU A 109 -43.91 22.49 -18.68
CA GLU A 109 -44.84 21.37 -18.47
C GLU A 109 -45.70 21.08 -19.71
N ASP A 110 -45.95 22.11 -20.52
CA ASP A 110 -46.74 22.01 -21.77
C ASP A 110 -45.93 21.55 -23.00
N MET A 111 -44.68 21.10 -22.83
CA MET A 111 -43.82 20.68 -23.95
C MET A 111 -44.32 19.38 -24.59
N PRO A 112 -44.40 19.30 -25.94
CA PRO A 112 -44.72 18.05 -26.63
C PRO A 112 -43.78 16.91 -26.26
N GLU A 113 -44.31 15.70 -26.09
CA GLU A 113 -43.54 14.52 -25.66
C GLU A 113 -42.33 14.23 -26.56
N GLU A 114 -42.47 14.43 -27.87
CA GLU A 114 -41.37 14.23 -28.83
C GLU A 114 -40.21 15.22 -28.61
N GLU A 115 -40.51 16.46 -28.25
CA GLU A 115 -39.52 17.50 -27.97
C GLU A 115 -38.83 17.25 -26.62
N ARG A 116 -39.59 16.80 -25.62
CA ARG A 116 -39.05 16.37 -24.32
C ARG A 116 -38.05 15.22 -24.49
N LEU A 117 -38.40 14.19 -25.26
CA LEU A 117 -37.50 13.07 -25.55
C LEU A 117 -36.22 13.50 -26.28
N LYS A 118 -36.29 14.48 -27.19
CA LYS A 118 -35.11 15.06 -27.87
C LYS A 118 -34.22 15.80 -26.88
N LEU A 119 -34.80 16.59 -25.97
CA LEU A 119 -34.07 17.31 -24.94
C LEU A 119 -33.39 16.37 -23.94
N ASP A 120 -34.09 15.32 -23.48
CA ASP A 120 -33.53 14.31 -22.57
C ASP A 120 -32.35 13.57 -23.21
N LYS A 121 -32.47 13.19 -24.49
CA LYS A 121 -31.35 12.59 -25.26
C LYS A 121 -30.18 13.57 -25.39
N TYR A 122 -30.44 14.84 -25.67
CA TYR A 122 -29.40 15.86 -25.76
C TYR A 122 -28.67 16.01 -24.41
N LEU A 123 -29.41 16.13 -23.32
CA LEU A 123 -28.86 16.26 -21.97
C LEU A 123 -28.05 15.03 -21.58
N HIS A 124 -28.59 13.83 -21.81
CA HIS A 124 -27.86 12.59 -21.56
C HIS A 124 -26.51 12.56 -22.29
N ASN A 125 -26.48 12.92 -23.57
CA ASN A 125 -25.25 13.01 -24.35
C ASN A 125 -24.28 14.08 -23.81
N GLU A 126 -24.79 15.26 -23.43
CA GLU A 126 -23.98 16.34 -22.84
C GLU A 126 -23.39 15.91 -21.49
N ILE A 127 -24.17 15.21 -20.65
CA ILE A 127 -23.73 14.66 -19.37
C ILE A 127 -22.62 13.64 -19.61
N ILE A 128 -22.82 12.65 -20.48
CA ILE A 128 -21.81 11.63 -20.80
C ILE A 128 -20.51 12.28 -21.28
N MET A 129 -20.60 13.26 -22.18
CA MET A 129 -19.43 13.98 -22.68
C MET A 129 -18.69 14.72 -21.57
N LYS A 130 -19.40 15.37 -20.64
CA LYS A 130 -18.79 16.05 -19.50
C LYS A 130 -18.20 15.07 -18.48
N CYS A 131 -18.85 13.94 -18.22
CA CYS A 131 -18.31 12.85 -17.40
C CYS A 131 -16.97 12.39 -17.98
N LYS A 132 -16.92 12.04 -19.27
CA LYS A 132 -15.69 11.60 -19.94
C LYS A 132 -14.55 12.63 -19.88
N LYS A 133 -14.86 13.93 -19.87
CA LYS A 133 -13.86 15.00 -19.76
C LYS A 133 -13.40 15.28 -18.32
N GLN A 134 -14.27 15.06 -17.34
CA GLN A 134 -13.99 15.40 -15.93
C GLN A 134 -13.51 14.21 -15.11
N MET A 135 -13.67 12.99 -15.60
CA MET A 135 -13.21 11.77 -14.94
C MET A 135 -11.85 11.33 -15.48
N TYR A 136 -11.09 10.63 -14.65
CA TYR A 136 -9.81 10.08 -15.05
C TYR A 136 -10.00 9.01 -16.13
N GLY A 137 -9.46 9.26 -17.32
CA GLY A 137 -9.50 8.33 -18.44
C GLY A 137 -8.44 7.24 -18.33
N TRP A 138 -8.67 6.26 -17.46
CA TRP A 138 -7.76 5.12 -17.31
C TRP A 138 -7.55 4.41 -18.65
N LYS A 139 -6.30 4.09 -18.97
CA LYS A 139 -5.90 3.31 -20.13
C LYS A 139 -4.90 2.23 -19.70
N PRO A 140 -4.98 1.02 -20.27
CA PRO A 140 -3.98 0.00 -20.03
C PRO A 140 -2.63 0.48 -20.58
N LEU A 141 -1.55 0.19 -19.86
CA LEU A 141 -0.21 0.34 -20.40
C LEU A 141 0.14 -0.91 -21.20
N ASN A 142 0.68 -0.70 -22.39
CA ASN A 142 1.25 -1.76 -23.19
C ASN A 142 2.77 -1.59 -23.19
N TYR A 143 3.47 -2.61 -22.70
CA TYR A 143 4.93 -2.62 -22.66
C TYR A 143 5.44 -3.53 -23.77
N ASP A 144 5.81 -2.92 -24.89
CA ASP A 144 6.61 -3.54 -25.94
C ASP A 144 8.10 -3.54 -25.56
N GLU A 145 8.99 -3.94 -26.48
CA GLU A 145 10.44 -3.99 -26.23
C GLU A 145 11.00 -2.64 -25.75
N LEU A 146 10.63 -1.55 -26.43
CA LEU A 146 11.06 -0.21 -26.06
C LEU A 146 10.43 0.24 -24.74
N GLY A 147 9.15 -0.09 -24.51
CA GLY A 147 8.45 0.17 -23.26
C GLY A 147 9.08 -0.54 -22.07
N ALA A 148 9.56 -1.78 -22.24
CA ALA A 148 10.26 -2.54 -21.21
C ALA A 148 11.60 -1.89 -20.85
N LEU A 149 12.39 -1.46 -21.85
CA LEU A 149 13.63 -0.70 -21.61
C LEU A 149 13.36 0.66 -20.94
N THR A 150 12.32 1.36 -21.40
CA THR A 150 11.90 2.64 -20.80
C THR A 150 11.49 2.46 -19.34
N TYR A 151 10.75 1.40 -19.04
CA TYR A 151 10.39 1.02 -17.67
C TYR A 151 11.63 0.71 -16.84
N MET A 152 12.58 -0.05 -17.39
CA MET A 152 13.83 -0.39 -16.71
C MET A 152 14.57 0.87 -16.23
N PHE A 153 14.75 1.86 -17.10
CA PHE A 153 15.38 3.14 -16.74
C PHE A 153 14.53 4.01 -15.82
N GLY A 154 13.21 3.99 -16.01
CA GLY A 154 12.28 4.82 -15.27
C GLY A 154 12.00 4.33 -13.85
N ARG A 155 12.04 3.02 -13.59
CA ARG A 155 11.46 2.40 -12.39
C ARG A 155 12.38 1.46 -11.61
N SER A 156 13.28 0.72 -12.25
CA SER A 156 13.94 -0.42 -11.61
C SER A 156 14.77 -0.06 -10.36
N ALA A 157 15.45 1.08 -10.36
CA ALA A 157 16.32 1.48 -9.26
C ALA A 157 15.55 1.73 -7.96
N GLN A 158 14.45 2.49 -8.03
CA GLN A 158 13.62 2.77 -6.87
C GLN A 158 12.82 1.55 -6.42
N GLU A 159 12.33 0.73 -7.35
CA GLU A 159 11.55 -0.47 -7.00
C GLU A 159 12.42 -1.47 -6.27
N TYR A 160 13.66 -1.68 -6.75
CA TYR A 160 14.64 -2.48 -6.03
C TYR A 160 14.88 -1.94 -4.61
N ALA A 161 15.10 -0.64 -4.44
CA ALA A 161 15.34 -0.05 -3.12
C ALA A 161 14.13 -0.20 -2.17
N VAL A 162 12.91 -0.05 -2.68
CA VAL A 162 11.68 -0.26 -1.92
C VAL A 162 11.55 -1.72 -1.49
N LEU A 163 11.76 -2.66 -2.42
CA LEU A 163 11.63 -4.08 -2.14
C LEU A 163 12.71 -4.58 -1.17
N VAL A 164 13.96 -4.13 -1.30
CA VAL A 164 15.00 -4.46 -0.32
C VAL A 164 14.67 -3.91 1.07
N ARG A 165 14.06 -2.71 1.14
CA ARG A 165 13.60 -2.16 2.42
C ARG A 165 12.50 -3.03 3.05
N ILE A 166 11.53 -3.49 2.27
CA ILE A 166 10.40 -4.29 2.77
C ILE A 166 10.85 -5.71 3.12
N PHE A 167 11.59 -6.38 2.24
CA PHE A 167 12.14 -7.71 2.50
C PHE A 167 13.13 -7.71 3.66
N GLY A 168 13.92 -6.63 3.81
CA GLY A 168 14.76 -6.40 4.96
C GLY A 168 13.98 -6.33 6.27
N GLU A 169 12.78 -5.75 6.28
CA GLU A 169 11.90 -5.77 7.48
C GLU A 169 11.47 -7.19 7.84
N ILE A 170 11.13 -8.03 6.85
CA ILE A 170 10.80 -9.44 7.07
C ILE A 170 12.02 -10.17 7.65
N ASN A 171 13.17 -10.07 6.98
CA ASN A 171 14.41 -10.73 7.38
C ASN A 171 14.90 -10.28 8.76
N ASP A 172 14.79 -8.99 9.09
CA ASP A 172 15.24 -8.46 10.39
C ASP A 172 14.33 -8.88 11.55
N ARG A 173 13.02 -8.99 11.31
CA ARG A 173 12.03 -9.35 12.33
C ARG A 173 11.80 -10.85 12.45
N MET A 174 12.11 -11.62 11.41
CA MET A 174 12.00 -13.07 11.34
C MET A 174 13.24 -13.66 10.65
N PRO A 175 14.43 -13.64 11.29
CA PRO A 175 15.67 -14.13 10.70
C PRO A 175 15.65 -15.63 10.34
N GLU A 176 14.76 -16.39 10.95
CA GLU A 176 14.52 -17.81 10.67
C GLU A 176 13.73 -18.05 9.37
N PHE A 177 13.11 -17.02 8.80
CA PHE A 177 12.37 -17.14 7.54
C PHE A 177 13.33 -17.43 6.39
N SER A 178 13.17 -18.63 5.82
CA SER A 178 14.02 -19.17 4.76
C SER A 178 13.12 -19.72 3.65
N PRO A 179 12.58 -18.86 2.77
CA PRO A 179 11.65 -19.27 1.73
C PRO A 179 12.36 -20.18 0.72
N LYS A 180 11.66 -21.24 0.31
CA LYS A 180 12.09 -22.22 -0.68
C LYS A 180 11.57 -21.89 -2.08
N SER A 181 10.49 -21.14 -2.19
CA SER A 181 9.86 -20.78 -3.46
C SER A 181 9.38 -19.33 -3.45
N PHE A 182 9.53 -18.65 -4.58
CA PHE A 182 9.17 -17.25 -4.76
C PHE A 182 8.29 -17.07 -6.00
N LEU A 183 7.14 -16.42 -5.84
CA LEU A 183 6.24 -16.03 -6.93
C LEU A 183 6.20 -14.50 -7.04
N ASP A 184 6.54 -13.97 -8.21
CA ASP A 184 6.49 -12.54 -8.51
C ASP A 184 5.40 -12.26 -9.55
N PHE A 185 4.28 -11.67 -9.15
CA PHE A 185 3.16 -11.34 -10.03
C PHE A 185 3.20 -9.87 -10.45
N GLY A 186 3.18 -9.65 -11.76
CA GLY A 186 3.55 -8.37 -12.35
C GLY A 186 5.05 -8.13 -12.26
N SER A 187 5.86 -9.16 -12.55
CA SER A 187 7.30 -9.16 -12.29
C SER A 187 8.08 -8.10 -13.07
N GLY A 188 7.50 -7.55 -14.15
CA GLY A 188 8.14 -6.56 -15.01
C GLY A 188 9.51 -7.03 -15.48
N VAL A 189 10.53 -6.21 -15.25
CA VAL A 189 11.92 -6.51 -15.60
C VAL A 189 12.67 -7.35 -14.54
N GLY A 190 11.96 -7.91 -13.56
CA GLY A 190 12.48 -8.86 -12.57
C GLY A 190 13.07 -8.23 -11.31
N THR A 191 12.69 -7.00 -10.95
CA THR A 191 13.20 -6.28 -9.77
C THR A 191 12.93 -7.03 -8.45
N GLY A 192 11.79 -7.71 -8.35
CA GLY A 192 11.43 -8.57 -7.21
C GLY A 192 12.40 -9.72 -7.02
N THR A 193 12.79 -10.40 -8.11
CA THR A 193 13.81 -11.46 -8.08
C THR A 193 15.16 -10.94 -7.61
N TRP A 194 15.58 -9.74 -8.00
CA TRP A 194 16.84 -9.14 -7.54
C TRP A 194 16.81 -8.90 -6.02
N ALA A 195 15.70 -8.37 -5.52
CA ALA A 195 15.52 -8.11 -4.10
C ALA A 195 15.41 -9.40 -3.28
N ALA A 196 14.69 -10.42 -3.78
CA ALA A 196 14.58 -11.72 -3.11
C ALA A 196 15.95 -12.42 -3.03
N THR A 197 16.73 -12.37 -4.11
CA THR A 197 18.10 -12.90 -4.18
C THR A 197 19.05 -12.17 -3.22
N HIS A 198 18.80 -10.89 -2.90
CA HIS A 198 19.61 -10.14 -1.94
C HIS A 198 19.59 -10.76 -0.54
N PHE A 199 18.47 -11.34 -0.12
CA PHE A 199 18.30 -11.93 1.23
C PHE A 199 18.33 -13.45 1.24
N TRP A 200 17.70 -14.10 0.26
CA TRP A 200 17.34 -15.51 0.32
C TRP A 200 17.86 -16.35 -0.85
N LYS A 201 18.92 -15.89 -1.54
CA LYS A 201 19.55 -16.64 -2.64
C LYS A 201 19.85 -18.10 -2.31
N PRO A 202 20.39 -18.45 -1.11
CA PRO A 202 20.76 -19.84 -0.81
C PRO A 202 19.55 -20.76 -0.55
N SER A 203 18.39 -20.21 -0.17
CA SER A 203 17.23 -21.00 0.25
C SER A 203 16.19 -21.17 -0.86
N ILE A 204 16.03 -20.18 -1.74
CA ILE A 204 15.03 -20.24 -2.81
C ILE A 204 15.52 -21.19 -3.91
N TYR A 205 14.77 -22.27 -4.11
CA TYR A 205 15.00 -23.28 -5.15
C TYR A 205 14.21 -23.01 -6.42
N GLU A 206 13.14 -22.21 -6.37
CA GLU A 206 12.31 -21.87 -7.53
C GLU A 206 11.91 -20.40 -7.51
N TYR A 207 12.12 -19.73 -8.65
CA TYR A 207 11.62 -18.39 -8.93
C TYR A 207 10.58 -18.48 -10.05
N PHE A 208 9.34 -18.12 -9.76
CA PHE A 208 8.24 -18.11 -10.72
C PHE A 208 7.79 -16.67 -10.95
N CYS A 209 8.15 -16.10 -12.09
CA CYS A 209 7.88 -14.72 -12.46
C CYS A 209 6.74 -14.67 -13.48
N VAL A 210 5.74 -13.82 -13.23
CA VAL A 210 4.57 -13.68 -14.09
C VAL A 210 4.40 -12.22 -14.51
N ASP A 211 4.47 -11.96 -15.81
CA ASP A 211 4.10 -10.67 -16.40
C ASP A 211 3.29 -10.87 -17.69
N SER A 212 2.23 -10.09 -17.88
CA SER A 212 1.42 -10.16 -19.10
C SER A 212 2.19 -9.78 -20.36
N SER A 213 3.20 -8.91 -20.26
CA SER A 213 4.05 -8.52 -21.37
C SER A 213 5.15 -9.56 -21.60
N SER A 214 5.21 -10.12 -22.82
CA SER A 214 6.35 -10.95 -23.22
C SER A 214 7.65 -10.17 -23.23
N ALA A 215 7.64 -8.91 -23.69
CA ALA A 215 8.82 -8.06 -23.74
C ALA A 215 9.43 -7.78 -22.36
N MET A 216 8.60 -7.63 -21.32
CA MET A 216 9.06 -7.52 -19.93
C MET A 216 9.75 -8.80 -19.45
N ASN A 217 9.11 -9.95 -19.70
CA ASN A 217 9.67 -11.26 -19.37
C ASN A 217 11.00 -11.52 -20.10
N ASP A 218 11.08 -11.20 -21.39
CA ASP A 218 12.27 -11.38 -22.21
C ASP A 218 13.41 -10.49 -21.69
N LEU A 219 13.14 -9.21 -21.40
CA LEU A 219 14.14 -8.31 -20.83
C LEU A 219 14.59 -8.76 -19.44
N ALA A 220 13.68 -9.25 -18.59
CA ALA A 220 14.02 -9.79 -17.28
C ALA A 220 14.96 -11.00 -17.37
N ASP A 221 14.69 -11.93 -18.29
CA ASP A 221 15.55 -13.09 -18.53
C ASP A 221 16.94 -12.67 -19.04
N ILE A 222 17.00 -11.72 -19.98
CA ILE A 222 18.25 -11.16 -20.50
C ILE A 222 19.08 -10.53 -19.35
N ILE A 223 18.46 -9.69 -18.51
CA ILE A 223 19.17 -9.03 -17.40
C ILE A 223 19.72 -10.08 -16.41
N LEU A 224 18.92 -11.08 -16.06
CA LEU A 224 19.31 -12.12 -15.10
C LEU A 224 20.34 -13.12 -15.63
N ARG A 225 20.50 -13.21 -16.95
CA ARG A 225 21.58 -13.97 -17.61
C ARG A 225 22.85 -13.14 -17.82
N GLY A 226 22.86 -11.87 -17.42
CA GLY A 226 24.04 -11.01 -17.56
C GLY A 226 24.17 -10.37 -18.94
N GLY A 227 23.04 -10.05 -19.57
CA GLY A 227 22.95 -9.44 -20.89
C GLY A 227 22.62 -10.44 -22.00
N ARG A 228 22.63 -9.96 -23.25
CA ARG A 228 22.30 -10.77 -24.43
C ARG A 228 23.27 -11.94 -24.64
N GLY A 229 22.77 -13.01 -25.26
CA GLY A 229 23.50 -14.23 -25.56
C GLY A 229 23.18 -15.40 -24.60
N ASN A 230 23.68 -16.60 -24.95
CA ASN A 230 23.44 -17.84 -24.18
C ASN A 230 24.33 -17.93 -22.93
N LYS A 231 24.29 -16.93 -22.06
CA LYS A 231 24.96 -16.97 -20.75
C LYS A 231 24.10 -17.75 -19.75
N THR A 232 24.77 -18.49 -18.86
CA THR A 232 24.10 -19.19 -17.77
C THR A 232 23.74 -18.20 -16.67
N SER A 233 22.47 -18.21 -16.22
CA SER A 233 22.07 -17.38 -15.08
C SER A 233 22.76 -17.86 -13.80
N SER A 234 23.14 -16.92 -12.94
CA SER A 234 23.66 -17.23 -11.59
C SER A 234 22.55 -17.70 -10.63
N ILE A 235 21.29 -17.62 -11.05
CA ILE A 235 20.10 -18.07 -10.34
C ILE A 235 19.61 -19.35 -11.01
N LYS A 236 19.45 -20.42 -10.22
CA LYS A 236 18.93 -21.71 -10.71
C LYS A 236 17.40 -21.68 -10.71
N ALA A 237 16.80 -22.41 -11.64
CA ALA A 237 15.36 -22.68 -11.70
C ALA A 237 14.47 -21.41 -11.62
N ILE A 238 14.76 -20.46 -12.52
CA ILE A 238 13.89 -19.31 -12.78
C ILE A 238 13.01 -19.58 -13.99
N SER A 239 11.75 -19.18 -13.89
CA SER A 239 10.78 -19.26 -14.98
C SER A 239 10.02 -17.95 -15.15
N PHE A 240 9.87 -17.54 -16.41
CA PHE A 240 9.04 -16.40 -16.81
C PHE A 240 7.83 -16.90 -17.59
N ARG A 241 6.63 -16.43 -17.22
CA ARG A 241 5.35 -16.87 -17.78
C ARG A 241 4.39 -15.69 -17.91
N GLN A 242 3.46 -15.76 -18.86
CA GLN A 242 2.41 -14.75 -19.00
C GLN A 242 1.19 -14.98 -18.10
N PHE A 243 1.08 -16.19 -17.53
CA PHE A 243 -0.07 -16.61 -16.74
C PHE A 243 0.37 -17.27 -15.44
N LEU A 244 -0.47 -17.12 -14.42
CA LEU A 244 -0.32 -17.84 -13.16
C LEU A 244 -0.48 -19.35 -13.39
N PRO A 245 0.15 -20.20 -12.54
CA PRO A 245 -0.05 -21.64 -12.59
C PRO A 245 -1.54 -21.99 -12.43
N ALA A 246 -2.04 -22.90 -13.27
CA ALA A 246 -3.44 -23.32 -13.25
C ALA A 246 -3.82 -24.11 -11.98
N SER A 247 -2.86 -24.85 -11.39
CA SER A 247 -3.08 -25.57 -10.14
C SER A 247 -3.34 -24.61 -8.98
N ASN A 248 -4.37 -24.90 -8.19
CA ASN A 248 -4.69 -24.17 -6.97
C ASN A 248 -3.94 -24.73 -5.75
N ASP A 249 -3.42 -25.96 -5.83
CA ASP A 249 -2.70 -26.62 -4.73
C ASP A 249 -1.27 -26.13 -4.60
N LEU A 250 -0.72 -25.58 -5.69
CA LEU A 250 0.62 -25.03 -5.71
C LEU A 250 0.69 -23.72 -4.93
N LYS A 251 1.48 -23.72 -3.85
CA LYS A 251 1.76 -22.57 -2.99
C LYS A 251 3.23 -22.17 -3.04
N TYR A 252 3.48 -20.89 -2.84
CA TYR A 252 4.81 -20.30 -2.79
C TYR A 252 5.06 -19.68 -1.41
N ASP A 253 6.25 -19.89 -0.85
CA ASP A 253 6.58 -19.37 0.48
C ASP A 253 6.49 -17.84 0.54
N LEU A 254 7.00 -17.16 -0.49
CA LEU A 254 6.94 -15.72 -0.65
C LEU A 254 6.27 -15.35 -1.98
N VAL A 255 5.16 -14.63 -1.90
CA VAL A 255 4.43 -14.07 -3.05
C VAL A 255 4.56 -12.55 -3.06
N LEU A 256 4.89 -11.97 -4.22
CA LEU A 256 5.01 -10.53 -4.43
C LEU A 256 3.98 -10.07 -5.47
N CYS A 257 3.37 -8.91 -5.19
CA CYS A 257 2.60 -8.12 -6.17
C CYS A 257 2.99 -6.65 -6.00
N ALA A 258 3.91 -6.18 -6.84
CA ALA A 258 4.46 -4.83 -6.74
C ALA A 258 4.11 -4.00 -7.97
N TYR A 259 3.52 -2.82 -7.76
CA TYR A 259 3.21 -1.83 -8.80
C TYR A 259 2.29 -2.34 -9.92
N THR A 260 1.44 -3.32 -9.63
CA THR A 260 0.59 -4.02 -10.60
C THR A 260 -0.91 -3.71 -10.46
N LEU A 261 -1.37 -3.26 -9.29
CA LEU A 261 -2.81 -3.09 -9.00
C LEU A 261 -3.44 -1.97 -9.86
N PHE A 262 -2.67 -0.95 -10.24
CA PHE A 262 -3.12 0.08 -11.18
C PHE A 262 -3.43 -0.44 -12.58
N GLU A 263 -2.87 -1.60 -12.98
CA GLU A 263 -3.09 -2.20 -14.30
C GLU A 263 -4.40 -3.01 -14.36
N MET A 264 -5.10 -3.18 -13.24
CA MET A 264 -6.35 -3.92 -13.18
C MET A 264 -7.53 -3.04 -13.64
N PRO A 265 -8.29 -3.46 -14.68
CA PRO A 265 -9.29 -2.62 -15.32
C PRO A 265 -10.58 -2.47 -14.51
N THR A 266 -10.84 -3.33 -13.53
CA THR A 266 -11.99 -3.20 -12.62
C THR A 266 -11.62 -3.59 -11.18
N PRO A 267 -12.35 -3.07 -10.18
CA PRO A 267 -12.21 -3.52 -8.79
C PRO A 267 -12.42 -5.03 -8.63
N GLU A 268 -13.40 -5.63 -9.31
CA GLU A 268 -13.69 -7.06 -9.19
C GLU A 268 -12.53 -7.91 -9.70
N MET A 269 -11.94 -7.56 -10.84
CA MET A 269 -10.76 -8.27 -11.37
C MET A 269 -9.57 -8.14 -10.44
N ARG A 270 -9.37 -6.96 -9.84
CA ARG A 270 -8.30 -6.73 -8.87
C ARG A 270 -8.47 -7.60 -7.62
N LEU A 271 -9.67 -7.63 -7.04
CA LEU A 271 -9.97 -8.46 -5.87
C LEU A 271 -9.90 -9.96 -6.19
N GLU A 272 -10.36 -10.39 -7.37
CA GLU A 272 -10.22 -11.77 -7.84
C GLU A 272 -8.74 -12.17 -7.93
N LYS A 273 -7.89 -11.28 -8.46
CA LYS A 273 -6.44 -11.51 -8.54
C LYS A 273 -5.81 -11.56 -7.15
N LEU A 274 -6.14 -10.64 -6.25
CA LEU A 274 -5.66 -10.66 -4.87
C LEU A 274 -6.03 -11.97 -4.15
N LEU A 275 -7.25 -12.47 -4.34
CA LEU A 275 -7.67 -13.76 -3.79
C LEU A 275 -6.86 -14.92 -4.38
N LYS A 276 -6.63 -14.94 -5.70
CA LYS A 276 -5.80 -15.96 -6.36
C LYS A 276 -4.36 -15.95 -5.86
N LEU A 277 -3.76 -14.77 -5.66
CA LEU A 277 -2.41 -14.64 -5.11
C LEU A 277 -2.36 -15.10 -3.66
N TRP A 278 -3.37 -14.74 -2.86
CA TRP A 278 -3.47 -15.20 -1.47
C TRP A 278 -3.60 -16.72 -1.35
N ASN A 279 -4.38 -17.36 -2.24
CA ASN A 279 -4.50 -18.82 -2.28
C ASN A 279 -3.19 -19.52 -2.68
N LYS A 280 -2.36 -18.85 -3.49
CA LYS A 280 -1.00 -19.29 -3.83
C LYS A 280 0.05 -18.94 -2.77
N THR A 281 -0.34 -18.26 -1.69
CA THR A 281 0.58 -17.85 -0.63
C THR A 281 0.70 -18.95 0.43
N GLY A 282 1.92 -19.42 0.64
CA GLY A 282 2.31 -20.36 1.68
C GLY A 282 2.60 -19.66 3.01
N GLN A 283 3.44 -18.61 3.01
CA GLN A 283 3.84 -17.91 4.23
C GLN A 283 3.58 -16.40 4.15
N PHE A 284 4.14 -15.71 3.15
CA PHE A 284 4.03 -14.25 3.03
C PHE A 284 3.50 -13.78 1.68
N LEU A 285 2.58 -12.82 1.70
CA LEU A 285 2.17 -12.03 0.55
C LEU A 285 2.57 -10.57 0.78
N VAL A 286 3.39 -10.04 -0.12
CA VAL A 286 3.85 -8.65 -0.13
C VAL A 286 3.16 -7.91 -1.26
N ILE A 287 2.48 -6.81 -0.93
CA ILE A 287 1.80 -5.96 -1.92
C ILE A 287 2.36 -4.55 -1.80
N VAL A 288 2.77 -3.97 -2.92
CA VAL A 288 3.42 -2.65 -2.97
C VAL A 288 2.78 -1.82 -4.07
N GLU A 289 2.55 -0.54 -3.79
CA GLU A 289 2.10 0.43 -4.77
C GLU A 289 2.77 1.78 -4.57
N MET A 290 2.59 2.67 -5.54
CA MET A 290 3.07 4.05 -5.44
C MET A 290 2.56 4.74 -4.17
N GLY A 291 3.39 5.59 -3.58
CA GLY A 291 3.07 6.33 -2.35
C GLY A 291 2.10 7.49 -2.56
N THR A 292 1.25 7.45 -3.58
CA THR A 292 0.21 8.47 -3.83
C THR A 292 -1.05 8.14 -3.04
N ASN A 293 -2.02 9.07 -3.00
CA ASN A 293 -3.33 8.78 -2.42
C ASN A 293 -4.05 7.65 -3.17
N ALA A 294 -3.93 7.60 -4.50
CA ALA A 294 -4.49 6.52 -5.29
C ALA A 294 -3.86 5.16 -4.94
N GLY A 295 -2.53 5.10 -4.84
CA GLY A 295 -1.83 3.86 -4.47
C GLY A 295 -2.12 3.42 -3.04
N PHE A 296 -2.17 4.35 -2.09
CA PHE A 296 -2.59 4.06 -0.71
C PHE A 296 -4.01 3.47 -0.64
N ARG A 297 -4.96 4.03 -1.41
CA ARG A 297 -6.34 3.50 -1.48
C ARG A 297 -6.38 2.06 -1.99
N LEU A 298 -5.54 1.71 -2.97
CA LEU A 298 -5.41 0.33 -3.48
C LEU A 298 -4.83 -0.62 -2.42
N ILE A 299 -3.77 -0.21 -1.72
CA ILE A 299 -3.18 -1.02 -0.63
C ILE A 299 -4.19 -1.21 0.50
N SER A 300 -4.96 -0.18 0.85
CA SER A 300 -5.98 -0.32 1.87
C SER A 300 -7.14 -1.20 1.43
N GLU A 301 -7.53 -1.17 0.15
CA GLU A 301 -8.55 -2.08 -0.38
C GLU A 301 -8.07 -3.53 -0.27
N ALA A 302 -6.83 -3.81 -0.69
CA ALA A 302 -6.22 -5.12 -0.54
C ALA A 302 -6.16 -5.57 0.93
N ARG A 303 -5.78 -4.66 1.84
CA ARG A 303 -5.77 -4.90 3.28
C ARG A 303 -7.15 -5.31 3.79
N ASP A 304 -8.15 -4.47 3.58
CA ASP A 304 -9.48 -4.68 4.17
C ASP A 304 -10.17 -5.91 3.55
N PHE A 305 -9.83 -6.26 2.31
CA PHE A 305 -10.31 -7.47 1.65
C PHE A 305 -9.66 -8.73 2.22
N LEU A 306 -8.32 -8.79 2.25
CA LEU A 306 -7.60 -10.00 2.63
C LEU A 306 -7.70 -10.31 4.14
N LEU A 307 -7.93 -9.31 4.99
CA LEU A 307 -8.18 -9.51 6.42
C LEU A 307 -9.49 -10.23 6.73
N ARG A 308 -10.41 -10.36 5.76
CA ARG A 308 -11.62 -11.20 5.90
C ARG A 308 -11.31 -12.70 5.73
N TYR A 309 -10.09 -13.04 5.34
CA TYR A 309 -9.60 -14.41 5.22
C TYR A 309 -8.60 -14.72 6.36
N ASP A 310 -7.84 -15.80 6.23
CA ASP A 310 -6.80 -16.25 7.16
C ASP A 310 -5.51 -15.39 7.15
N ALA A 311 -5.61 -14.11 6.78
CA ALA A 311 -4.48 -13.19 6.73
C ALA A 311 -4.20 -12.51 8.07
N GLU A 312 -2.92 -12.42 8.42
CA GLU A 312 -2.39 -11.65 9.54
C GLU A 312 -1.53 -10.51 9.00
N ILE A 313 -1.63 -9.30 9.56
CA ILE A 313 -0.76 -8.20 9.16
C ILE A 313 0.60 -8.37 9.81
N PHE A 314 1.63 -8.53 8.99
CA PHE A 314 3.00 -8.49 9.45
C PHE A 314 3.53 -7.06 9.48
N ALA A 315 3.28 -6.28 8.43
CA ALA A 315 3.70 -4.88 8.31
C ALA A 315 2.79 -4.15 7.29
N PRO A 316 2.74 -2.80 7.27
CA PRO A 316 3.29 -1.87 8.25
C PRO A 316 2.34 -1.62 9.44
N CYS A 317 1.05 -1.97 9.32
CA CYS A 317 0.06 -1.59 10.32
C CYS A 317 0.27 -2.38 11.62
N PRO A 318 0.33 -1.73 12.80
CA PRO A 318 0.39 -2.41 14.09
C PRO A 318 -0.99 -2.85 14.62
N HIS A 319 -2.04 -2.71 13.81
CA HIS A 319 -3.44 -3.03 14.15
C HIS A 319 -4.21 -3.58 12.94
N SER A 320 -5.25 -4.37 13.19
CA SER A 320 -6.20 -4.88 12.19
C SER A 320 -7.44 -4.00 11.99
N LYS A 321 -7.69 -3.04 12.89
CA LYS A 321 -8.79 -2.06 12.83
C LYS A 321 -8.78 -1.20 11.56
N ALA A 322 -9.86 -0.46 11.27
CA ALA A 322 -9.89 0.53 10.20
C ALA A 322 -8.67 1.47 10.24
N CYS A 323 -8.09 1.79 9.09
CA CYS A 323 -6.90 2.63 9.04
C CYS A 323 -7.26 4.07 9.46
N PRO A 324 -6.65 4.63 10.54
CA PRO A 324 -7.01 5.97 11.01
C PRO A 324 -6.64 7.08 10.03
N ARG A 325 -5.89 6.77 8.96
CA ARG A 325 -5.61 7.73 7.89
C ARG A 325 -6.86 8.14 7.10
N PHE A 326 -7.90 7.32 7.02
CA PHE A 326 -9.16 7.76 6.40
C PHE A 326 -9.98 8.71 7.26
N MET A 327 -9.71 8.73 8.57
CA MET A 327 -10.53 9.42 9.56
C MET A 327 -10.07 10.85 9.85
N VAL A 328 -8.80 11.17 9.59
CA VAL A 328 -8.16 12.39 10.11
C VAL A 328 -7.84 13.39 9.01
N ASP A 329 -7.24 12.96 7.90
CA ASP A 329 -6.84 13.82 6.79
C ASP A 329 -6.62 13.03 5.49
N ASP A 330 -6.53 13.72 4.34
CA ASP A 330 -6.21 13.11 3.03
C ASP A 330 -4.71 12.74 2.88
N THR A 331 -3.98 12.51 3.97
CA THR A 331 -2.58 12.07 3.89
C THR A 331 -2.52 10.56 3.69
N PRO A 332 -1.87 10.06 2.62
CA PRO A 332 -1.71 8.62 2.42
C PRO A 332 -0.85 7.97 3.52
N CYS A 333 -1.15 6.71 3.86
CA CYS A 333 -0.22 5.89 4.65
C CYS A 333 0.92 5.38 3.76
N ASN A 334 1.93 6.22 3.55
CA ASN A 334 3.10 5.91 2.73
C ASN A 334 4.41 6.03 3.55
N PHE A 335 5.50 5.58 2.94
CA PHE A 335 6.86 5.63 3.46
C PHE A 335 7.83 6.03 2.38
N THR A 336 9.07 6.34 2.77
CA THR A 336 10.10 6.78 1.82
C THR A 336 11.35 5.92 1.89
N VAL A 337 12.00 5.71 0.74
CA VAL A 337 13.33 5.11 0.64
C VAL A 337 14.23 5.98 -0.24
N LYS A 338 15.52 6.03 0.08
CA LYS A 338 16.53 6.68 -0.76
C LYS A 338 17.15 5.67 -1.70
N TYR A 339 17.41 6.09 -2.94
CA TYR A 339 18.02 5.25 -3.95
C TYR A 339 18.95 6.07 -4.86
N SER A 340 19.87 5.37 -5.52
CA SER A 340 20.73 5.93 -6.57
C SER A 340 20.16 5.57 -7.94
N THR A 341 20.07 6.53 -8.84
CA THR A 341 19.63 6.26 -10.23
C THR A 341 20.65 5.40 -10.97
N ILE A 342 20.20 4.73 -12.03
CA ILE A 342 21.04 3.85 -12.85
C ILE A 342 22.19 4.68 -13.46
N PRO A 343 23.47 4.27 -13.25
CA PRO A 343 24.64 5.03 -13.71
C PRO A 343 24.94 4.80 -15.21
N LEU A 344 23.91 4.78 -16.07
CA LEU A 344 24.03 4.54 -17.50
C LEU A 344 23.43 5.72 -18.28
N GLY A 345 24.18 6.25 -19.26
CA GLY A 345 23.76 7.40 -20.07
C GLY A 345 23.66 8.75 -19.33
N SER A 346 23.79 8.77 -18.01
CA SER A 346 23.77 9.97 -17.16
C SER A 346 24.53 9.73 -15.86
N ILE A 347 24.94 10.82 -15.18
CA ILE A 347 25.57 10.74 -13.85
C ILE A 347 24.52 10.28 -12.85
N SER A 348 24.85 9.27 -12.04
CA SER A 348 23.96 8.76 -10.99
C SER A 348 23.63 9.85 -9.96
N GLN A 349 22.34 9.95 -9.63
CA GLN A 349 21.80 10.93 -8.69
C GLN A 349 21.16 10.22 -7.49
N PHE A 350 21.20 10.86 -6.32
CA PHE A 350 20.43 10.41 -5.17
C PHE A 350 19.01 10.97 -5.22
N LYS A 351 18.02 10.09 -5.29
CA LYS A 351 16.59 10.41 -5.29
C LYS A 351 15.90 9.70 -4.13
N SER A 352 14.64 10.05 -3.88
CA SER A 352 13.79 9.39 -2.89
C SER A 352 12.49 8.97 -3.53
N GLU A 353 12.01 7.77 -3.22
CA GLU A 353 10.72 7.26 -3.69
C GLU A 353 9.74 7.20 -2.52
N LEU A 354 8.47 7.52 -2.80
CA LEU A 354 7.36 7.29 -1.88
C LEU A 354 6.61 6.04 -2.30
N PHE A 355 6.29 5.17 -1.35
CA PHE A 355 5.58 3.91 -1.58
C PHE A 355 4.60 3.61 -0.46
N SER A 356 3.53 2.89 -0.81
CA SER A 356 2.57 2.30 0.13
C SER A 356 2.70 0.78 0.02
N TYR A 357 2.62 0.06 1.14
CA TYR A 357 2.77 -1.39 1.12
C TYR A 357 1.97 -2.07 2.22
N ILE A 358 1.75 -3.37 2.05
CA ILE A 358 1.32 -4.26 3.10
C ILE A 358 2.05 -5.60 2.96
N VAL A 359 2.46 -6.16 4.08
CA VAL A 359 2.99 -7.53 4.20
C VAL A 359 1.99 -8.31 5.03
N LEU A 360 1.42 -9.34 4.42
CA LEU A 360 0.49 -10.26 5.05
C LEU A 360 1.18 -11.61 5.27
N LYS A 361 0.96 -12.19 6.44
CA LYS A 361 1.43 -13.52 6.82
C LYS A 361 0.24 -14.47 6.92
N LYS A 362 0.40 -15.71 6.48
CA LYS A 362 -0.57 -16.78 6.74
C LYS A 362 -0.62 -17.08 8.25
N LYS A 363 -1.83 -17.13 8.82
CA LYS A 363 -2.01 -17.52 10.23
C LYS A 363 -1.61 -18.98 10.42
N THR A 364 -0.68 -19.24 11.34
CA THR A 364 -0.37 -20.58 11.83
C THR A 364 -1.45 -20.98 12.85
N ASN A 365 -2.27 -21.99 12.54
CA ASN A 365 -3.33 -22.57 13.39
C ASN A 365 -4.65 -21.78 13.50
N LEU A 366 -5.44 -21.81 12.45
CA LEU A 366 -6.89 -21.96 12.60
C LEU A 366 -7.27 -23.27 11.90
N GLN A 367 -7.96 -24.17 12.61
CA GLN A 367 -8.82 -25.14 11.93
C GLN A 367 -9.64 -24.37 10.91
N GLU A 368 -9.72 -24.88 9.69
CA GLU A 368 -10.35 -24.24 8.54
C GLU A 368 -11.74 -23.68 8.90
N THR A 369 -11.82 -22.42 9.33
CA THR A 369 -12.99 -21.58 9.08
C THR A 369 -12.79 -20.95 7.72
N ALA A 370 -12.53 -21.79 6.71
CA ALA A 370 -12.71 -21.40 5.35
C ALA A 370 -14.24 -21.34 5.16
N GLU A 371 -14.81 -20.14 5.12
CA GLU A 371 -15.92 -19.98 4.20
C GLU A 371 -15.37 -20.38 2.83
N ASP A 372 -15.75 -21.57 2.37
CA ASP A 372 -15.20 -22.24 1.20
C ASP A 372 -15.34 -21.37 -0.06
N SER A 373 -14.35 -20.50 -0.30
CA SER A 373 -14.16 -19.80 -1.57
C SER A 373 -13.84 -20.78 -2.71
N SER A 374 -13.47 -22.03 -2.36
CA SER A 374 -13.18 -23.16 -3.24
C SER A 374 -14.43 -23.70 -3.95
N SER A 375 -15.63 -23.46 -3.41
CA SER A 375 -16.91 -23.98 -3.92
C SER A 375 -17.74 -22.97 -4.72
N LEU A 376 -17.34 -21.69 -4.71
CA LEU A 376 -18.07 -20.62 -5.41
C LEU A 376 -17.81 -20.68 -6.92
N ASN A 377 -18.87 -20.76 -7.71
CA ASN A 377 -18.73 -20.60 -9.15
C ASN A 377 -18.31 -19.16 -9.50
N LYS A 378 -17.75 -18.97 -10.71
CA LYS A 378 -17.21 -17.68 -11.16
C LYS A 378 -18.23 -16.52 -11.03
N ARG A 379 -19.51 -16.77 -11.29
CA ARG A 379 -20.57 -15.74 -11.20
C ARG A 379 -20.83 -15.32 -9.75
N GLN A 380 -20.92 -16.29 -8.84
CA GLN A 380 -21.11 -16.03 -7.41
C GLN A 380 -19.92 -15.26 -6.83
N LEU A 381 -18.70 -15.64 -7.21
CA LEU A 381 -17.49 -14.92 -6.78
C LEU A 381 -17.53 -13.46 -7.23
N ILE A 382 -17.80 -13.19 -8.51
CA ILE A 382 -17.90 -11.81 -9.02
C ILE A 382 -18.95 -11.00 -8.25
N ARG A 383 -20.12 -11.61 -7.93
CA ARG A 383 -21.16 -10.95 -7.12
C ARG A 383 -20.67 -10.64 -5.70
N LYS A 384 -19.98 -11.57 -5.03
CA LYS A 384 -19.39 -11.38 -3.69
C LYS A 384 -18.36 -10.24 -3.71
N LEU A 385 -17.49 -10.21 -4.72
CA LEU A 385 -16.48 -9.17 -4.90
C LEU A 385 -17.08 -7.79 -5.16
N GLY A 386 -18.09 -7.69 -6.04
CA GLY A 386 -18.77 -6.43 -6.32
C GLY A 386 -19.58 -5.91 -5.12
N ARG A 387 -20.15 -6.80 -4.28
CA ARG A 387 -20.78 -6.41 -3.00
C ARG A 387 -19.74 -5.86 -2.02
N PHE A 388 -18.59 -6.53 -1.88
CA PHE A 388 -17.49 -6.04 -1.04
C PHE A 388 -17.03 -4.65 -1.46
N SER A 389 -16.74 -4.45 -2.75
CA SER A 389 -16.20 -3.19 -3.27
C SER A 389 -17.16 -2.02 -3.00
N ARG A 390 -18.46 -2.21 -3.28
CA ARG A 390 -19.50 -1.21 -3.02
C ARG A 390 -19.66 -0.89 -1.54
N LYS A 391 -19.79 -1.92 -0.67
CA LYS A 391 -19.95 -1.72 0.77
C LYS A 391 -18.79 -0.92 1.37
N ARG A 392 -17.56 -1.30 1.00
CA ARG A 392 -16.34 -0.61 1.46
C ARG A 392 -16.30 0.85 1.01
N GLU A 393 -16.72 1.13 -0.21
CA GLU A 393 -16.74 2.50 -0.73
C GLU A 393 -17.72 3.39 0.04
N ILE A 394 -18.92 2.88 0.33
CA ILE A 394 -19.93 3.56 1.16
C ILE A 394 -19.38 3.83 2.58
N GLU A 395 -18.76 2.82 3.20
CA GLU A 395 -18.14 2.96 4.53
C GLU A 395 -17.09 4.08 4.51
N LEU A 396 -16.15 4.09 3.56
CA LEU A 396 -15.14 5.14 3.49
C LEU A 396 -15.73 6.55 3.34
N ARG A 397 -16.85 6.70 2.62
CA ARG A 397 -17.52 7.99 2.42
C ARG A 397 -18.26 8.46 3.66
N SER A 398 -18.94 7.57 4.37
CA SER A 398 -19.64 7.90 5.62
C SER A 398 -18.70 8.47 6.69
N HIS A 399 -17.46 7.98 6.75
CA HIS A 399 -16.45 8.46 7.72
C HIS A 399 -15.83 9.81 7.33
N VAL A 400 -15.88 10.20 6.05
CA VAL A 400 -15.45 11.53 5.57
C VAL A 400 -16.59 12.56 5.67
N GLY A 401 -17.85 12.09 5.78
CA GLY A 401 -19.07 12.89 5.69
C GLY A 401 -19.72 13.36 6.99
N SER A 402 -19.13 13.14 8.18
CA SER A 402 -19.70 13.63 9.44
C SER A 402 -19.50 15.14 9.67
N ASN A 403 -19.90 15.94 8.68
CA ASN A 403 -20.15 17.38 8.80
C ASN A 403 -21.20 17.90 7.78
N SER A 404 -22.18 17.07 7.41
CA SER A 404 -23.42 17.54 6.80
C SER A 404 -24.60 16.78 7.41
N ASN A 405 -25.35 17.45 8.28
CA ASN A 405 -26.71 17.06 8.60
C ASN A 405 -27.54 17.21 7.32
N SER A 406 -28.00 16.09 6.79
CA SER A 406 -29.20 16.02 5.97
C SER A 406 -29.90 14.73 6.36
N ASP A 407 -30.91 14.90 7.22
CA ASP A 407 -31.97 13.93 7.42
C ASP A 407 -32.73 13.84 6.10
N ASP A 408 -32.39 12.86 5.27
CA ASP A 408 -33.25 12.40 4.17
C ASP A 408 -33.22 10.87 4.21
N ASP A 409 -34.19 10.31 4.93
CA ASP A 409 -34.62 8.93 4.81
C ASP A 409 -35.15 8.73 3.38
N ASP A 410 -34.40 8.02 2.55
CA ASP A 410 -34.93 7.48 1.29
C ASP A 410 -34.83 5.95 1.27
N ASP A 411 -36.02 5.40 1.10
CA ASP A 411 -36.45 4.01 1.15
C ASP A 411 -35.84 3.20 -0.01
N TYR A 412 -34.80 2.41 0.26
CA TYR A 412 -34.27 1.45 -0.71
C TYR A 412 -34.59 0.01 -0.29
N VAL A 413 -35.62 -0.54 -0.93
CA VAL A 413 -36.12 -1.89 -0.76
C VAL A 413 -35.02 -2.91 -1.06
N ALA A 414 -34.44 -3.47 0.00
CA ALA A 414 -33.62 -4.68 -0.07
C ALA A 414 -34.53 -5.90 -0.22
N THR A 415 -34.77 -6.35 -1.46
CA THR A 415 -35.38 -7.66 -1.67
C THR A 415 -34.37 -8.79 -1.42
N GLU A 416 -34.79 -9.67 -0.51
CA GLU A 416 -34.32 -11.02 -0.19
C GLU A 416 -33.17 -11.13 0.83
N ASN A 417 -33.63 -11.27 2.09
CA ASN A 417 -32.94 -11.80 3.26
C ASN A 417 -32.44 -13.22 3.01
N GLU A 418 -31.13 -13.38 2.85
CA GLU A 418 -30.44 -14.53 3.43
C GLU A 418 -29.86 -14.03 4.76
N ASN A 419 -30.50 -14.41 5.87
CA ASN A 419 -29.98 -14.23 7.21
C ASN A 419 -28.69 -15.06 7.34
N VAL A 420 -27.56 -14.47 6.95
CA VAL A 420 -26.26 -14.87 7.47
C VAL A 420 -26.11 -14.09 8.78
N GLU A 421 -26.42 -14.76 9.89
CA GLU A 421 -26.11 -14.27 11.24
C GLU A 421 -24.61 -13.96 11.28
N PHE A 422 -24.27 -12.68 11.11
CA PHE A 422 -22.91 -12.20 11.18
C PHE A 422 -22.60 -12.04 12.66
N ASP A 423 -22.06 -13.11 13.24
CA ASP A 423 -21.73 -13.21 14.65
C ASP A 423 -20.64 -12.17 15.02
N GLU A 424 -21.09 -10.98 15.44
CA GLU A 424 -20.23 -9.87 15.89
C GLU A 424 -19.38 -10.23 17.11
N GLU A 425 -19.71 -11.31 17.85
CA GLU A 425 -18.93 -11.74 19.01
C GLU A 425 -17.63 -12.46 18.61
N LYS A 426 -17.58 -13.13 17.44
CA LYS A 426 -16.35 -13.75 16.92
C LYS A 426 -15.27 -12.74 16.49
N LEU A 427 -15.63 -11.48 16.25
CA LEU A 427 -14.70 -10.41 15.85
C LEU A 427 -13.88 -9.82 17.01
N LYS A 428 -14.25 -10.10 18.27
CA LYS A 428 -13.64 -9.44 19.43
C LYS A 428 -12.32 -10.06 19.91
N GLU A 429 -11.93 -11.25 19.43
CA GLU A 429 -10.72 -11.96 19.90
C GLU A 429 -9.77 -12.47 18.81
N ILE A 430 -9.56 -11.72 17.72
CA ILE A 430 -8.48 -12.03 16.76
C ILE A 430 -7.62 -10.79 16.54
N ASN A 431 -6.65 -10.57 17.43
CA ASN A 431 -5.55 -9.63 17.19
C ASN A 431 -4.65 -10.18 16.06
N SER A 432 -5.04 -9.97 14.80
CA SER A 432 -4.36 -10.48 13.60
C SER A 432 -3.15 -9.62 13.18
N VAL A 433 -2.24 -9.33 14.10
CA VAL A 433 -1.02 -8.54 13.81
C VAL A 433 0.20 -9.10 14.53
N SER A 434 1.30 -9.26 13.80
CA SER A 434 2.52 -9.89 14.33
C SER A 434 3.34 -8.99 15.28
N CYS A 435 3.18 -7.68 15.21
CA CYS A 435 3.88 -6.73 16.07
C CYS A 435 3.00 -5.53 16.43
N LYS A 436 2.89 -5.24 17.73
CA LYS A 436 2.05 -4.15 18.27
C LYS A 436 2.80 -2.85 18.51
N TRP A 437 4.11 -2.81 18.27
CA TRP A 437 4.89 -1.59 18.43
C TRP A 437 4.37 -0.50 17.49
N PRO A 438 4.20 0.74 17.98
CA PRO A 438 3.69 1.82 17.14
C PRO A 438 4.64 2.10 15.96
N ARG A 439 4.04 2.26 14.78
CA ARG A 439 4.74 2.55 13.53
C ARG A 439 4.86 4.06 13.38
N ILE A 440 6.06 4.60 13.21
CA ILE A 440 6.24 6.03 12.88
C ILE A 440 5.75 6.28 11.45
N VAL A 441 4.76 7.15 11.28
CA VAL A 441 4.04 7.40 10.00
C VAL A 441 4.26 8.79 9.42
N ARG A 442 5.17 9.58 10.00
CA ARG A 442 5.66 10.87 9.45
C ARG A 442 7.14 11.06 9.81
N PRO A 443 7.88 11.96 9.13
CA PRO A 443 9.24 12.32 9.52
C PRO A 443 9.34 12.73 10.99
N THR A 444 10.29 12.11 11.72
CA THR A 444 10.60 12.44 13.10
C THR A 444 11.22 13.84 13.18
N LEU A 445 10.68 14.72 14.03
CA LEU A 445 11.17 16.08 14.19
C LEU A 445 12.14 16.15 15.37
N VAL A 446 13.43 16.13 15.07
CA VAL A 446 14.49 16.16 16.07
C VAL A 446 14.87 17.61 16.39
N ARG A 447 14.65 18.05 17.64
CA ARG A 447 15.06 19.39 18.14
C ARG A 447 16.18 19.26 19.17
N SER A 448 16.68 20.36 19.70
CA SER A 448 17.80 20.37 20.66
C SER A 448 17.48 19.62 21.97
N LYS A 449 16.29 19.82 22.54
CA LYS A 449 15.89 19.23 23.84
C LYS A 449 14.70 18.27 23.79
N HIS A 450 14.09 18.10 22.62
CA HIS A 450 12.93 17.23 22.45
C HIS A 450 12.90 16.63 21.05
N THR A 451 12.17 15.53 20.91
CA THR A 451 11.90 14.88 19.62
C THR A 451 10.39 14.69 19.51
N VAL A 452 9.80 15.05 18.36
CA VAL A 452 8.38 14.81 18.08
C VAL A 452 8.25 13.65 17.10
N CYS A 453 7.46 12.65 17.46
CA CYS A 453 7.13 11.52 16.61
C CYS A 453 5.61 11.40 16.47
N ARG A 454 5.16 11.03 15.27
CA ARG A 454 3.75 10.77 14.95
C ARG A 454 3.64 9.34 14.50
N MET A 455 2.79 8.58 15.18
CA MET A 455 2.75 7.14 15.06
C MET A 455 1.33 6.62 14.92
N CYS A 456 1.19 5.53 14.17
CA CYS A 456 0.00 4.70 14.23
C CYS A 456 0.20 3.65 15.33
N THR A 457 -0.81 3.43 16.17
CA THR A 457 -0.72 2.57 17.36
C THR A 457 -1.51 1.28 17.19
N ALA A 458 -1.27 0.29 18.06
CA ALA A 458 -2.02 -0.98 18.07
C ALA A 458 -3.53 -0.78 18.32
N GLU A 459 -3.92 0.34 18.92
CA GLU A 459 -5.31 0.70 19.16
C GLU A 459 -6.01 1.21 17.88
N GLY A 460 -5.30 1.38 16.76
CA GLY A 460 -5.85 1.93 15.53
C GLY A 460 -5.97 3.45 15.56
N GLN A 461 -5.09 4.14 16.29
CA GLN A 461 -5.12 5.58 16.45
C GLN A 461 -3.83 6.24 15.97
N LEU A 462 -3.94 7.48 15.50
CA LEU A 462 -2.77 8.34 15.27
C LEU A 462 -2.46 9.10 16.56
N LYS A 463 -1.29 8.86 17.15
CA LYS A 463 -0.79 9.58 18.33
C LYS A 463 0.45 10.40 17.99
N GLU A 464 0.54 11.60 18.55
CA GLU A 464 1.75 12.41 18.55
C GLU A 464 2.38 12.38 19.95
N VAL A 465 3.69 12.18 20.02
CA VAL A 465 4.42 12.25 21.29
C VAL A 465 5.62 13.19 21.18
N VAL A 466 5.83 13.98 22.24
CA VAL A 466 7.00 14.84 22.43
C VAL A 466 7.92 14.22 23.47
N ALA A 467 8.92 13.46 23.02
CA ALA A 467 9.88 12.79 23.88
C ALA A 467 10.99 13.75 24.34
N THR A 468 11.25 13.77 25.66
CA THR A 468 12.40 14.43 26.29
C THR A 468 13.11 13.48 27.23
N ALA A 469 14.43 13.65 27.39
CA ALA A 469 15.24 12.86 28.33
C ALA A 469 14.78 13.02 29.79
N SER A 470 14.30 14.21 30.17
CA SER A 470 13.82 14.48 31.53
C SER A 470 12.53 13.76 31.88
N LYS A 471 11.65 13.53 30.90
CA LYS A 471 10.33 12.93 31.13
C LYS A 471 10.32 11.42 30.95
N HIS A 472 11.13 10.92 30.01
CA HIS A 472 11.07 9.52 29.58
C HIS A 472 12.39 8.77 29.83
N GLY A 473 13.34 9.40 30.52
CA GLY A 473 14.69 8.88 30.67
C GLY A 473 15.55 9.06 29.41
N LYS A 474 16.87 8.99 29.57
CA LYS A 474 17.82 9.16 28.47
C LYS A 474 17.67 8.05 27.42
N THR A 475 17.55 6.80 27.83
CA THR A 475 17.52 5.63 26.94
C THR A 475 16.33 5.70 25.97
N ALA A 476 15.11 5.83 26.48
CA ALA A 476 13.90 5.93 25.65
C ALA A 476 13.95 7.15 24.72
N TYR A 477 14.39 8.30 25.26
CA TYR A 477 14.58 9.50 24.45
C TYR A 477 15.55 9.29 23.29
N TYR A 478 16.68 8.60 23.51
CA TYR A 478 17.64 8.32 22.44
C TYR A 478 17.13 7.30 21.41
N CYS A 479 16.34 6.31 21.83
CA CYS A 479 15.63 5.44 20.88
C CYS A 479 14.75 6.29 19.96
N VAL A 480 13.81 7.05 20.52
CA VAL A 480 12.90 7.93 19.76
C VAL A 480 13.64 8.92 18.87
N ARG A 481 14.68 9.56 19.40
CA ARG A 481 15.51 10.54 18.68
C ARG A 481 16.20 9.97 17.45
N SER A 482 16.53 8.68 17.48
CA SER A 482 17.23 7.99 16.40
C SER A 482 16.30 7.33 15.37
N SER A 483 15.02 7.16 15.71
CA SER A 483 14.02 6.55 14.85
C SER A 483 13.54 7.52 13.76
N ASN A 484 13.23 6.98 12.59
CA ASN A 484 12.86 7.71 11.38
C ASN A 484 11.46 7.30 10.90
N TRP A 485 11.00 7.97 9.84
CA TRP A 485 9.76 7.59 9.17
C TRP A 485 9.83 6.14 8.68
N GLY A 486 8.89 5.32 9.16
CA GLY A 486 8.86 3.90 8.87
C GLY A 486 9.71 3.03 9.80
N ASP A 487 10.22 3.54 10.95
CA ASP A 487 10.79 2.71 12.05
C ASP A 487 9.73 2.33 13.10
N LEU A 488 9.75 1.09 13.60
CA LEU A 488 8.87 0.62 14.68
C LEU A 488 9.46 1.19 15.96
N LEU A 489 8.64 1.78 16.81
CA LEU A 489 9.13 2.33 18.06
C LEU A 489 8.83 1.31 19.17
N PRO A 490 9.85 0.71 19.83
CA PRO A 490 9.66 -0.35 20.82
C PRO A 490 9.19 0.23 22.15
N VAL A 491 7.97 0.74 22.15
CA VAL A 491 7.40 1.47 23.27
C VAL A 491 5.94 1.12 23.49
N ASN A 492 5.56 1.15 24.76
CA ASN A 492 4.19 1.18 25.22
C ASN A 492 3.76 2.63 25.46
N LEU A 493 2.53 2.96 25.07
CA LEU A 493 1.96 4.29 25.24
C LEU A 493 0.98 4.27 26.41
N SER A 494 1.15 5.19 27.35
CA SER A 494 0.24 5.38 28.47
C SER A 494 -0.28 6.82 28.51
N GLU A 495 -1.47 7.01 29.08
CA GLU A 495 -2.06 8.32 29.25
C GLU A 495 -1.79 8.84 30.66
N VAL A 496 -1.13 10.00 30.76
CA VAL A 496 -0.74 10.61 32.02
C VAL A 496 -1.44 11.96 32.15
N LYS A 497 -2.15 12.19 33.27
CA LYS A 497 -2.76 13.49 33.58
C LYS A 497 -1.65 14.54 33.76
N LYS A 498 -1.78 15.73 33.16
CA LYS A 498 -0.92 16.87 33.50
C LYS A 498 -1.12 17.17 34.99
N GLU A 499 -0.05 17.08 35.77
CA GLU A 499 0.01 17.78 37.04
C GLU A 499 -0.03 19.30 36.75
N GLU A 500 -0.99 19.99 37.35
CA GLU A 500 -1.03 21.43 37.37
C GLU A 500 0.21 21.93 38.12
N ARG A 501 1.06 22.69 37.44
CA ARG A 501 2.15 23.41 38.11
C ARG A 501 1.54 24.51 38.97
N PHE A 502 1.18 24.20 40.21
CA PHE A 502 0.92 25.21 41.24
C PHE A 502 2.21 25.99 41.46
N LYS A 503 2.24 27.25 40.99
CA LYS A 503 3.21 28.23 41.47
C LYS A 503 2.78 28.64 42.87
N ASN A 504 3.28 27.97 43.89
CA ASN A 504 3.38 28.57 45.22
C ASN A 504 4.44 29.68 45.15
N SER A 505 4.03 30.89 44.77
CA SER A 505 4.72 32.10 45.19
C SER A 505 4.11 32.53 46.53
N LYS A 506 4.50 31.87 47.62
CA LYS A 506 4.56 32.57 48.90
C LYS A 506 5.80 33.47 48.82
N LYS A 507 5.57 34.75 48.57
CA LYS A 507 6.51 35.80 48.95
C LYS A 507 6.05 36.32 50.30
N GLU A 508 6.96 36.21 51.26
CA GLU A 508 7.05 37.09 52.43
C GLU A 508 7.07 38.57 52.00
#